data_AF-A0A9D7GMC0-F1
#
_entry.id   AF-A0A9D7GMC0-F1
#
_cell.length_a   1.000
_cell.length_b   1.000
_cell.length_c   1.000
_cell.angle_alpha   90.00
_cell.angle_beta   90.00
_cell.angle_gamma   90.00
#
_symmetry.space_group_name_H-M   'P 1'
#
loop_
_entity.id
_entity.type
_entity.pdbx_description
1 polymer ?
#
loop_
_entity_poly.entity_id
_entity_poly.type
_entity_poly.pdbx_seq_one_letter_code
_entity_poly.pdbx_strand_id
1 'polypeptide(L)'
;MIENLLKETGNKVVYRSTSAEIKTKMQELGLLAYTVIELYNSPCSKHYETLKRIFSEQFKMDDDGKTIISRNKEEISADSIQSPHDTDCHYRNKDGNQIKGYSMNVTESCDGESLNLISGVDVRVVSTADNDFLQNGVNGTKELFTETVKNIHTDGAYHSTDNQQFCKNENADLLINAIQGAKARFDLEKMKKVNLQ
;
A
#
# COMPACT_ATOMS: atom_id res chain seq x y z
N MET A 1 5.30 -32.86 -6.43
CA MET A 1 4.98 -31.44 -6.68
C MET A 1 5.34 -30.56 -5.47
N ILE A 2 4.70 -30.74 -4.31
CA ILE A 2 4.99 -29.98 -3.07
C ILE A 2 6.47 -30.06 -2.65
N GLU A 3 7.06 -31.25 -2.66
CA GLU A 3 8.47 -31.44 -2.29
C GLU A 3 9.44 -30.64 -3.16
N ASN A 4 9.12 -30.39 -4.43
CA ASN A 4 9.95 -29.57 -5.30
C ASN A 4 9.83 -28.08 -4.98
N LEU A 5 8.64 -27.61 -4.61
CA LEU A 5 8.40 -26.22 -4.21
C LEU A 5 9.04 -25.88 -2.86
N LEU A 6 9.21 -26.86 -1.98
CA LEU A 6 9.80 -26.67 -0.64
C LEU A 6 11.34 -26.71 -0.63
N LYS A 7 12.00 -27.08 -1.74
CA LYS A 7 13.46 -27.23 -1.81
C LYS A 7 14.22 -25.90 -1.72
N GLU A 8 13.60 -24.80 -2.13
CA GLU A 8 14.22 -23.48 -2.14
C GLU A 8 13.29 -22.42 -1.56
N THR A 9 13.86 -21.39 -0.93
CA THR A 9 13.07 -20.25 -0.46
C THR A 9 12.63 -19.37 -1.63
N GLY A 10 11.50 -18.66 -1.47
CA GLY A 10 10.94 -17.80 -2.52
C GLY A 10 11.96 -16.82 -3.12
N ASN A 11 12.79 -16.17 -2.28
CA ASN A 11 13.82 -15.24 -2.75
C ASN A 11 14.86 -15.92 -3.66
N LYS A 12 15.24 -17.17 -3.36
CA LYS A 12 16.19 -17.92 -4.21
C LYS A 12 15.54 -18.31 -5.55
N VAL A 13 14.27 -18.70 -5.51
CA VAL A 13 13.50 -19.03 -6.72
C VAL A 13 13.45 -17.82 -7.67
N VAL A 14 13.12 -16.64 -7.17
CA VAL A 14 13.06 -15.40 -7.99
C VAL A 14 14.42 -15.05 -8.58
N TYR A 15 15.50 -15.16 -7.81
CA TYR A 15 16.84 -14.77 -8.27
C TYR A 15 17.43 -15.74 -9.31
N ARG A 16 17.12 -17.04 -9.21
CA ARG A 16 17.77 -18.09 -10.01
C ARG A 16 16.96 -18.51 -11.24
N SER A 17 15.70 -18.15 -11.33
CA SER A 17 14.82 -18.56 -12.42
C SER A 17 14.62 -17.45 -13.45
N THR A 18 14.54 -17.85 -14.70
CA THR A 18 14.12 -17.02 -15.82
C THR A 18 12.64 -16.64 -15.70
N SER A 19 12.21 -15.59 -16.39
CA SER A 19 10.79 -15.18 -16.41
C SER A 19 9.85 -16.30 -16.87
N ALA A 20 10.30 -17.15 -17.80
CA ALA A 20 9.53 -18.31 -18.27
C ALA A 20 9.37 -19.36 -17.17
N GLU A 21 10.46 -19.69 -16.47
CA GLU A 21 10.42 -20.64 -15.35
C GLU A 21 9.58 -20.11 -14.18
N ILE A 22 9.65 -18.82 -13.87
CA ILE A 22 8.80 -18.18 -12.87
C ILE A 22 7.33 -18.30 -13.25
N LYS A 23 6.98 -18.06 -14.52
CA LYS A 23 5.60 -18.22 -14.99
C LYS A 23 5.10 -19.65 -14.79
N THR A 24 5.90 -20.65 -15.14
CA THR A 24 5.55 -22.07 -14.93
C THR A 24 5.39 -22.38 -13.44
N LYS A 25 6.34 -21.98 -12.59
CA LYS A 25 6.26 -22.19 -11.14
C LYS A 25 5.05 -21.51 -10.51
N MET A 26 4.67 -20.32 -10.99
CA MET A 26 3.46 -19.62 -10.53
C MET A 26 2.20 -20.39 -10.93
N GLN A 27 2.12 -20.94 -12.15
CA GLN A 27 0.99 -21.79 -12.54
C GLN A 27 0.90 -23.06 -11.68
N GLU A 28 2.02 -23.71 -11.41
CA GLU A 28 2.08 -24.87 -10.50
C GLU A 28 1.60 -24.49 -9.09
N LEU A 29 2.05 -23.35 -8.56
CA LEU A 29 1.62 -22.85 -7.25
C LEU A 29 0.11 -22.57 -7.23
N GLY A 30 -0.44 -21.96 -8.28
CA GLY A 30 -1.87 -21.71 -8.42
C GLY A 30 -2.68 -23.00 -8.44
N LEU A 31 -2.24 -24.01 -9.20
CA LEU A 31 -2.88 -25.33 -9.25
C LEU A 31 -2.85 -26.03 -7.88
N LEU A 32 -1.73 -25.96 -7.17
CA LEU A 32 -1.61 -26.49 -5.82
C LEU A 32 -2.57 -25.78 -4.86
N ALA A 33 -2.62 -24.45 -4.88
CA ALA A 33 -3.52 -23.66 -4.05
C ALA A 33 -4.99 -24.02 -4.30
N TYR A 34 -5.40 -24.08 -5.57
CA TYR A 34 -6.74 -24.51 -5.98
C TYR A 34 -7.07 -25.91 -5.44
N THR A 35 -6.17 -26.87 -5.64
CA THR A 35 -6.36 -28.26 -5.19
C THR A 35 -6.54 -28.33 -3.67
N VAL A 36 -5.73 -27.60 -2.90
CA VAL A 36 -5.87 -27.55 -1.43
C VAL A 36 -7.19 -26.90 -1.03
N ILE A 37 -7.60 -25.83 -1.70
CA ILE A 37 -8.87 -25.15 -1.40
C ILE A 37 -10.06 -26.09 -1.61
N GLU A 38 -10.10 -26.78 -2.75
CA GLU A 38 -11.17 -27.73 -3.13
C GLU A 38 -11.19 -28.98 -2.26
N LEU A 39 -10.03 -29.53 -1.89
CA LEU A 39 -9.96 -30.76 -1.09
C LEU A 39 -10.47 -30.58 0.35
N TYR A 40 -10.17 -29.44 0.98
CA TYR A 40 -10.58 -29.19 2.36
C TYR A 40 -11.99 -28.61 2.47
N ASN A 41 -12.41 -27.79 1.49
CA ASN A 41 -13.75 -27.19 1.35
C ASN A 41 -14.44 -26.73 2.65
N SER A 42 -13.67 -26.27 3.63
CA SER A 42 -14.15 -25.88 4.96
C SER A 42 -13.17 -24.88 5.59
N PRO A 43 -13.65 -23.80 6.25
CA PRO A 43 -12.80 -22.84 6.97
C PRO A 43 -12.01 -23.49 8.12
N CYS A 44 -10.90 -24.13 7.79
CA CYS A 44 -10.15 -24.93 8.75
C CYS A 44 -9.14 -24.11 9.57
N SER A 45 -8.74 -22.91 9.10
CA SER A 45 -7.79 -22.03 9.81
C SER A 45 -7.63 -20.65 9.16
N LYS A 46 -6.98 -19.70 9.86
CA LYS A 46 -6.53 -18.42 9.28
C LYS A 46 -5.67 -18.62 8.02
N HIS A 47 -4.78 -19.63 8.01
CA HIS A 47 -3.94 -19.93 6.86
C HIS A 47 -4.74 -20.38 5.64
N TYR A 48 -5.85 -21.11 5.85
CA TYR A 48 -6.74 -21.53 4.78
C TYR A 48 -7.47 -20.32 4.16
N GLU A 49 -7.96 -19.39 4.99
CA GLU A 49 -8.56 -18.15 4.49
C GLU A 49 -7.54 -17.26 3.75
N THR A 50 -6.31 -17.16 4.27
CA THR A 50 -5.21 -16.48 3.57
C THR A 50 -4.94 -17.12 2.21
N LEU A 51 -4.91 -18.46 2.13
CA LEU A 51 -4.69 -19.18 0.87
C LEU A 51 -5.81 -18.94 -0.14
N LYS A 52 -7.09 -18.95 0.29
CA LYS A 52 -8.22 -18.60 -0.58
C LYS A 52 -8.10 -17.19 -1.12
N ARG A 53 -7.79 -16.23 -0.25
CA ARG A 53 -7.65 -14.82 -0.63
C ARG A 53 -6.52 -14.66 -1.65
N ILE A 54 -5.34 -15.22 -1.38
CA ILE A 54 -4.21 -15.26 -2.33
C ILE A 54 -4.65 -15.86 -3.66
N PHE A 55 -5.35 -17.00 -3.64
CA PHE A 55 -5.82 -17.64 -4.87
C PHE A 55 -6.73 -16.71 -5.68
N SER A 56 -7.76 -16.16 -5.05
CA SER A 56 -8.74 -15.29 -5.70
C SER A 56 -8.12 -14.01 -6.27
N GLU A 57 -7.13 -13.44 -5.58
CA GLU A 57 -6.49 -12.16 -5.91
C GLU A 57 -5.36 -12.30 -6.93
N GLN A 58 -4.66 -13.44 -6.99
CA GLN A 58 -3.46 -13.61 -7.81
C GLN A 58 -3.66 -14.57 -8.99
N PHE A 59 -4.70 -15.41 -8.94
CA PHE A 59 -4.96 -16.44 -9.94
C PHE A 59 -6.41 -16.42 -10.42
N LYS A 60 -6.62 -17.04 -11.58
CA LYS A 60 -7.95 -17.32 -12.15
C LYS A 60 -7.88 -18.58 -13.00
N MET A 61 -9.05 -19.15 -13.30
CA MET A 61 -9.15 -20.10 -14.41
C MET A 61 -9.02 -19.33 -15.73
N ASP A 62 -8.46 -19.99 -16.74
CA ASP A 62 -8.49 -19.51 -18.12
C ASP A 62 -9.93 -19.47 -18.65
N ASP A 63 -10.13 -18.80 -19.79
CA ASP A 63 -11.47 -18.58 -20.39
C ASP A 63 -12.17 -19.91 -20.75
N ASP A 64 -11.38 -20.96 -20.97
CA ASP A 64 -11.81 -22.33 -21.26
C ASP A 64 -12.18 -23.14 -20.00
N GLY A 65 -11.87 -22.63 -18.80
CA GLY A 65 -12.08 -23.33 -17.52
C GLY A 65 -11.20 -24.57 -17.32
N LYS A 66 -10.10 -24.70 -18.07
CA LYS A 66 -9.24 -25.89 -18.10
C LYS A 66 -7.98 -25.73 -17.26
N THR A 67 -7.46 -24.51 -17.15
CA THR A 67 -6.13 -24.27 -16.57
C THR A 67 -6.15 -23.13 -15.57
N ILE A 68 -5.37 -23.25 -14.49
CA ILE A 68 -5.09 -22.12 -13.60
C ILE A 68 -3.99 -21.24 -14.22
N ILE A 69 -4.28 -19.95 -14.32
CA ILE A 69 -3.34 -18.92 -14.79
C ILE A 69 -3.20 -17.80 -13.75
N SER A 70 -2.06 -17.12 -13.77
CA SER A 70 -1.88 -15.88 -12.99
C SER A 70 -2.71 -14.76 -13.60
N ARG A 71 -3.26 -13.89 -12.76
CA ARG A 71 -3.91 -12.65 -13.21
C ARG A 71 -2.87 -11.70 -13.80
N ASN A 72 -3.33 -10.87 -14.75
CA ASN A 72 -2.51 -9.78 -15.25
C ASN A 72 -2.33 -8.72 -14.16
N LYS A 73 -1.24 -7.96 -14.23
CA LYS A 73 -0.90 -6.97 -13.21
C LYS A 73 -2.00 -5.91 -13.03
N GLU A 74 -2.68 -5.56 -14.12
CA GLU A 74 -3.74 -4.57 -14.18
C GLU A 74 -5.04 -5.04 -13.49
N GLU A 75 -5.19 -6.36 -13.29
CA GLU A 75 -6.33 -6.96 -12.60
C GLU A 75 -6.11 -7.08 -11.08
N ILE A 76 -4.89 -6.83 -10.60
CA ILE A 76 -4.51 -7.00 -9.20
C ILE A 76 -4.64 -5.66 -8.47
N SER A 77 -5.52 -5.61 -7.48
CA SER A 77 -5.72 -4.42 -6.64
C SER A 77 -4.46 -4.06 -5.85
N ALA A 78 -4.26 -2.77 -5.58
CA ALA A 78 -3.26 -2.28 -4.64
C ALA A 78 -3.45 -2.84 -3.21
N ASP A 79 -4.69 -3.22 -2.88
CA ASP A 79 -5.08 -3.77 -1.58
C ASP A 79 -4.96 -5.31 -1.55
N SER A 80 -4.48 -5.94 -2.63
CA SER A 80 -4.22 -7.38 -2.66
C SER A 80 -3.13 -7.76 -1.65
N ILE A 81 -3.15 -8.98 -1.15
CA ILE A 81 -2.13 -9.54 -0.27
C ILE A 81 -0.74 -9.36 -0.90
N GLN A 82 0.10 -8.56 -0.23
CA GLN A 82 1.48 -8.36 -0.63
C GLN A 82 2.43 -9.40 -0.04
N SER A 83 2.06 -9.99 1.10
CA SER A 83 2.81 -11.04 1.79
C SER A 83 1.84 -12.00 2.51
N PRO A 84 2.00 -13.32 2.38
CA PRO A 84 1.17 -14.27 3.14
C PRO A 84 1.39 -14.16 4.66
N HIS A 85 2.49 -13.55 5.10
CA HIS A 85 2.80 -13.32 6.51
C HIS A 85 2.22 -12.01 7.06
N ASP A 86 1.78 -11.12 6.18
CA ASP A 86 1.18 -9.82 6.53
C ASP A 86 0.10 -9.49 5.49
N THR A 87 -1.12 -9.96 5.77
CA THR A 87 -2.28 -9.84 4.89
C THR A 87 -2.92 -8.46 4.87
N ASP A 88 -2.45 -7.57 5.76
CA ASP A 88 -3.04 -6.26 6.00
C ASP A 88 -2.19 -5.15 5.34
N CYS A 89 -1.02 -5.51 4.81
CA CYS A 89 -0.13 -4.65 4.05
C CYS A 89 -0.64 -4.39 2.62
N HIS A 90 -0.62 -3.12 2.21
CA HIS A 90 -1.02 -2.68 0.87
C HIS A 90 0.20 -2.33 0.00
N TYR A 91 -0.06 -2.11 -1.29
CA TYR A 91 0.90 -1.62 -2.27
C TYR A 91 0.62 -0.15 -2.64
N ARG A 92 1.68 0.63 -2.85
CA ARG A 92 1.59 1.97 -3.44
C ARG A 92 2.71 2.20 -4.44
N ASN A 93 2.39 2.86 -5.55
CA ASN A 93 3.35 3.36 -6.52
C ASN A 93 3.22 4.89 -6.60
N LYS A 94 4.23 5.62 -6.12
CA LYS A 94 4.27 7.08 -6.16
C LYS A 94 5.52 7.51 -6.91
N ASP A 95 5.34 8.12 -8.09
CA ASP A 95 6.44 8.60 -8.96
C ASP A 95 7.50 7.54 -9.28
N GLY A 96 7.06 6.28 -9.48
CA GLY A 96 7.93 5.15 -9.75
C GLY A 96 8.51 4.47 -8.50
N ASN A 97 8.35 5.08 -7.32
CA ASN A 97 8.70 4.46 -6.05
C ASN A 97 7.59 3.49 -5.61
N GLN A 98 7.91 2.21 -5.68
CA GLN A 98 7.01 1.12 -5.35
C GLN A 98 7.26 0.68 -3.91
N ILE A 99 6.27 0.85 -3.05
CA ILE A 99 6.34 0.54 -1.63
C ILE A 99 5.25 -0.48 -1.30
N LYS A 100 5.58 -1.44 -0.45
CA LYS A 100 4.65 -2.38 0.17
C LYS A 100 4.77 -2.20 1.67
N GLY A 101 3.68 -1.90 2.35
CA GLY A 101 3.70 -1.77 3.81
C GLY A 101 2.68 -0.78 4.34
N TYR A 102 3.16 0.03 5.27
CA TYR A 102 2.40 0.99 6.03
C TYR A 102 3.02 2.38 5.87
N SER A 103 2.19 3.40 6.03
CA SER A 103 2.59 4.79 6.23
C SER A 103 2.46 5.14 7.70
N MET A 104 3.40 5.92 8.23
CA MET A 104 3.43 6.36 9.61
C MET A 104 3.46 7.89 9.63
N ASN A 105 2.54 8.48 10.39
CA ASN A 105 2.55 9.90 10.71
C ASN A 105 2.91 10.09 12.20
N VAL A 106 3.73 11.10 12.48
CA VAL A 106 4.12 11.49 13.84
C VAL A 106 3.68 12.93 14.06
N THR A 107 2.99 13.17 15.18
CA THR A 107 2.59 14.52 15.61
C THR A 107 3.43 14.91 16.82
N GLU A 108 4.05 16.07 16.76
CA GLU A 108 4.88 16.62 17.85
C GLU A 108 4.43 18.03 18.21
N SER A 109 4.60 18.42 19.48
CA SER A 109 4.55 19.83 19.85
C SER A 109 5.81 20.54 19.35
N CYS A 110 5.65 21.80 18.97
CA CYS A 110 6.75 22.67 18.57
C CYS A 110 6.56 24.01 19.28
N ASP A 111 7.00 24.06 20.54
CA ASP A 111 6.98 25.26 21.35
C ASP A 111 8.42 25.66 21.68
N GLY A 112 8.80 26.90 21.35
CA GLY A 112 10.17 27.39 21.50
C GLY A 112 10.59 27.59 22.96
N GLU A 113 9.64 27.54 23.89
CA GLU A 113 9.86 27.79 25.32
C GLU A 113 9.98 26.51 26.16
N SER A 114 9.62 25.35 25.59
CA SER A 114 9.52 24.08 26.31
C SER A 114 10.09 22.88 25.53
N LEU A 115 10.01 21.68 26.10
CA LEU A 115 10.41 20.46 25.40
C LEU A 115 9.36 20.07 24.37
N ASN A 116 9.81 19.78 23.14
CA ASN A 116 8.96 19.19 22.11
C ASN A 116 8.63 17.74 22.46
N LEU A 117 7.34 17.40 22.46
CA LEU A 117 6.83 16.10 22.83
C LEU A 117 6.12 15.46 21.64
N ILE A 118 6.43 14.20 21.36
CA ILE A 118 5.62 13.38 20.47
C ILE A 118 4.28 13.14 21.16
N SER A 119 3.22 13.62 20.54
CA SER A 119 1.86 13.56 21.05
C SER A 119 1.00 12.53 20.33
N GLY A 120 1.44 12.04 19.17
CA GLY A 120 0.71 11.02 18.44
C GLY A 120 1.58 10.28 17.44
N VAL A 121 1.28 8.99 17.29
CA VAL A 121 1.81 8.14 16.24
C VAL A 121 0.62 7.43 15.60
N ASP A 122 0.42 7.64 14.30
CA ASP A 122 -0.66 7.02 13.52
C ASP A 122 -0.05 6.18 12.40
N VAL A 123 -0.29 4.87 12.42
CA VAL A 123 0.21 3.91 11.44
C VAL A 123 -0.97 3.36 10.66
N ARG A 124 -0.97 3.56 9.34
CA ARG A 124 -2.01 3.06 8.43
C ARG A 124 -1.39 2.37 7.23
N VAL A 125 -2.21 1.69 6.43
CA VAL A 125 -1.74 1.06 5.19
C VAL A 125 -1.14 2.10 4.24
N VAL A 126 -0.12 1.71 3.46
CA VAL A 126 0.66 2.66 2.64
C VAL A 126 -0.16 3.40 1.58
N SER A 127 -1.32 2.85 1.19
CA SER A 127 -2.27 3.48 0.27
C SER A 127 -3.02 4.68 0.89
N THR A 128 -2.96 4.89 2.20
CA THR A 128 -3.57 6.04 2.88
C THR A 128 -2.95 7.35 2.40
N ALA A 129 -3.78 8.36 2.13
CA ALA A 129 -3.31 9.68 1.72
C ALA A 129 -2.81 10.47 2.93
N ASP A 130 -1.82 11.35 2.69
CA ASP A 130 -1.15 12.10 3.76
C ASP A 130 -2.15 13.06 4.46
N ASN A 131 -3.09 13.63 3.72
CA ASN A 131 -4.16 14.47 4.25
C ASN A 131 -5.15 13.75 5.19
N ASP A 132 -5.26 12.43 5.16
CA ASP A 132 -6.16 11.66 6.04
C ASP A 132 -5.64 11.53 7.48
N PHE A 133 -4.38 11.92 7.73
CA PHE A 133 -3.75 11.85 9.05
C PHE A 133 -3.99 13.08 9.92
N LEU A 134 -4.24 14.24 9.31
CA LEU A 134 -4.19 15.54 10.00
C LEU A 134 -5.15 15.62 11.19
N GLN A 135 -6.42 15.34 10.95
CA GLN A 135 -7.48 15.56 11.94
C GLN A 135 -7.31 14.64 13.15
N ASN A 136 -6.90 13.39 12.92
CA ASN A 136 -6.62 12.44 13.99
C ASN A 136 -5.40 12.86 14.80
N GLY A 137 -4.33 13.33 14.15
CA GLY A 137 -3.15 13.87 14.84
C GLY A 137 -3.51 15.05 15.74
N VAL A 138 -4.26 16.02 15.22
CA VAL A 138 -4.68 17.22 15.97
C VAL A 138 -5.66 16.90 17.09
N ASN A 139 -6.60 15.97 16.89
CA ASN A 139 -7.51 15.59 17.97
C ASN A 139 -6.78 14.84 19.09
N GLY A 140 -5.83 13.97 18.75
CA GLY A 140 -5.02 13.26 19.75
C GLY A 140 -4.19 14.21 20.63
N THR A 141 -3.72 15.34 20.10
CA THR A 141 -2.97 16.30 20.92
C THR A 141 -3.81 16.94 22.02
N LYS A 142 -5.12 17.11 21.81
CA LYS A 142 -6.05 17.68 22.80
C LYS A 142 -6.24 16.79 24.03
N GLU A 143 -5.94 15.50 23.92
CA GLU A 143 -5.97 14.58 25.06
C GLU A 143 -4.75 14.73 25.97
N LEU A 144 -3.65 15.28 25.44
CA LEU A 144 -2.37 15.37 26.13
C LEU A 144 -2.03 16.80 26.59
N PHE A 145 -2.45 17.81 25.84
CA PHE A 145 -2.18 19.21 26.16
C PHE A 145 -3.46 19.93 26.58
N THR A 146 -3.36 20.75 27.62
CA THR A 146 -4.47 21.63 28.06
C THR A 146 -4.54 22.92 27.26
N GLU A 147 -3.46 23.29 26.57
CA GLU A 147 -3.41 24.49 25.75
C GLU A 147 -4.03 24.25 24.37
N THR A 148 -4.70 25.27 23.84
CA THR A 148 -5.24 25.24 22.49
C THR A 148 -4.11 25.31 21.46
N VAL A 149 -4.13 24.38 20.51
CA VAL A 149 -3.22 24.39 19.35
C VAL A 149 -3.48 25.64 18.52
N LYS A 150 -2.49 26.53 18.42
CA LYS A 150 -2.59 27.77 17.62
C LYS A 150 -2.20 27.55 16.16
N ASN A 151 -1.09 26.85 15.94
CA ASN A 151 -0.50 26.63 14.62
C ASN A 151 -0.31 25.13 14.38
N ILE A 152 -0.65 24.69 13.18
CA ILE A 152 -0.43 23.31 12.72
C ILE A 152 0.51 23.38 11.52
N HIS A 153 1.72 22.88 11.67
CA HIS A 153 2.74 22.88 10.61
C HIS A 153 2.75 21.53 9.88
N THR A 154 2.56 21.55 8.56
CA THR A 154 2.59 20.32 7.75
C THR A 154 3.28 20.53 6.40
N ASP A 155 3.57 19.44 5.70
CA ASP A 155 3.91 19.50 4.28
C ASP A 155 2.66 19.73 3.40
N GLY A 156 2.89 19.91 2.10
CA GLY A 156 1.84 20.18 1.10
C GLY A 156 0.83 19.05 0.87
N ALA A 157 1.20 17.80 1.13
CA ALA A 157 0.34 16.65 0.91
C ALA A 157 -0.80 16.56 1.93
N TYR A 158 -0.71 17.29 3.04
CA TYR A 158 -1.78 17.44 4.04
C TYR A 158 -2.89 18.41 3.63
N HIS A 159 -2.73 19.11 2.50
CA HIS A 159 -3.73 20.04 2.01
C HIS A 159 -5.00 19.34 1.54
N SER A 160 -6.15 19.73 2.08
CA SER A 160 -7.48 19.35 1.59
C SER A 160 -8.51 20.39 2.03
N THR A 161 -9.66 20.42 1.36
CA THR A 161 -10.81 21.25 1.80
C THR A 161 -11.24 20.91 3.22
N ASP A 162 -11.22 19.62 3.54
CA ASP A 162 -11.71 19.09 4.80
C ASP A 162 -10.75 19.47 5.94
N ASN A 163 -9.43 19.40 5.71
CA ASN A 163 -8.43 19.82 6.69
C ASN A 163 -8.43 21.33 6.91
N GLN A 164 -8.63 22.13 5.86
CA GLN A 164 -8.81 23.57 6.03
C GLN A 164 -10.03 23.90 6.88
N GLN A 165 -11.16 23.26 6.59
CA GLN A 165 -12.40 23.49 7.34
C GLN A 165 -12.29 23.01 8.78
N PHE A 166 -11.63 21.87 9.00
CA PHE A 166 -11.34 21.34 10.33
C PHE A 166 -10.50 22.34 11.15
N CYS A 167 -9.34 22.78 10.64
CA CYS A 167 -8.49 23.74 11.35
C CYS A 167 -9.21 25.07 11.63
N LYS A 168 -10.04 25.54 10.70
CA LYS A 168 -10.88 26.73 10.90
C LYS A 168 -11.88 26.56 12.05
N ASN A 169 -12.52 25.39 12.18
CA ASN A 169 -13.44 25.09 13.27
C ASN A 169 -12.72 25.02 14.62
N GLU A 170 -11.46 24.56 14.62
CA GLU A 170 -10.58 24.51 15.79
C GLU A 170 -9.92 25.84 16.14
N ASN A 171 -10.16 26.89 15.33
CA ASN A 171 -9.52 28.19 15.46
C ASN A 171 -7.97 28.08 15.47
N ALA A 172 -7.44 27.18 14.63
CA ALA A 172 -6.02 26.93 14.45
C ALA A 172 -5.58 27.27 13.02
N ASP A 173 -4.39 27.84 12.87
CA ASP A 173 -3.81 28.18 11.58
C ASP A 173 -3.07 26.98 10.97
N LEU A 174 -3.52 26.53 9.79
CA LEU A 174 -2.86 25.48 9.03
C LEU A 174 -1.73 26.08 8.17
N LEU A 175 -0.49 25.88 8.62
CA LEU A 175 0.74 26.40 7.99
C LEU A 175 1.41 25.30 7.17
N ILE A 176 1.31 25.43 5.85
CA ILE A 176 1.78 24.41 4.91
C ILE A 176 3.10 24.85 4.28
N ASN A 177 4.17 24.07 4.49
CA ASN A 177 5.53 24.43 4.09
C ASN A 177 5.90 24.05 2.63
N ALA A 178 4.95 23.59 1.83
CA ALA A 178 5.14 23.33 0.39
C ALA A 178 3.80 23.34 -0.36
N ILE A 179 3.74 23.90 -1.57
CA ILE A 179 2.53 23.83 -2.39
C ILE A 179 2.46 22.45 -3.05
N GLN A 180 1.34 21.74 -2.89
CA GLN A 180 1.07 20.52 -3.64
C GLN A 180 1.10 20.84 -5.15
N GLY A 181 1.97 20.17 -5.92
CA GLY A 181 2.05 20.37 -7.36
C GLY A 181 0.69 20.11 -8.02
N ALA A 182 0.32 20.94 -9.00
CA ALA A 182 -0.92 20.74 -9.75
C ALA A 182 -0.91 19.36 -10.45
N LYS A 183 -2.08 18.72 -10.55
CA LYS A 183 -2.27 17.55 -11.43
C LYS A 183 -1.79 17.94 -12.84
N ALA A 184 -0.78 17.24 -13.36
CA ALA A 184 -0.23 17.54 -14.67
C ALA A 184 -1.35 17.48 -15.73
N ARG A 185 -1.54 18.59 -16.46
CA ARG A 185 -2.57 18.69 -17.51
C ARG A 185 -2.14 18.00 -18.82
N PHE A 186 -0.86 17.66 -18.92
CA PHE A 186 -0.24 17.07 -20.09
C PHE A 186 0.78 16.02 -19.64
N ASP A 187 0.76 14.85 -20.27
CA ASP A 187 1.85 13.88 -20.20
C ASP A 187 2.89 14.22 -21.27
N LEU A 188 4.16 14.26 -20.87
CA LEU A 188 5.27 14.47 -21.81
C LEU A 188 5.63 13.13 -22.47
N GLU A 189 5.22 12.93 -23.72
CA GLU A 189 5.72 11.83 -24.54
C GLU A 189 7.07 12.19 -25.17
N LYS A 190 8.08 11.36 -24.91
CA LYS A 190 9.39 11.47 -25.55
C LYS A 190 9.29 10.98 -27.00
N MET A 191 9.19 11.90 -27.96
CA MET A 191 9.27 11.56 -29.37
C MET A 191 10.65 10.95 -29.70
N LYS A 192 10.66 9.72 -30.20
CA LYS A 192 11.86 9.10 -30.77
C LYS A 192 12.25 9.86 -32.03
N LYS A 193 13.54 10.22 -32.14
CA LYS A 193 14.10 10.85 -33.34
C LYS A 193 13.71 10.03 -34.58
N VAL A 194 12.96 10.65 -35.49
CA VAL A 194 12.76 10.14 -36.84
C VAL A 194 14.07 10.39 -37.58
N ASN A 195 14.79 9.31 -37.91
CA ASN A 195 15.88 9.39 -38.87
C ASN A 195 15.25 9.60 -40.25
N LEU A 196 15.38 10.81 -40.78
CA LEU A 196 15.16 11.08 -42.20
C LEU A 196 16.33 10.44 -42.96
N GLN A 197 16.01 9.53 -43.88
CA GLN A 197 16.94 9.00 -44.88
C GLN A 197 17.33 10.08 -45.89
#